data_AF-A0A9Q3YWW6-F1
#
_entry.id   AF-A0A9Q3YWW6-F1
#
_cell.length_a   1.000
_cell.length_b   1.000
_cell.length_c   1.000
_cell.angle_alpha   90.00
_cell.angle_beta   90.00
_cell.angle_gamma   90.00
#
_symmetry.space_group_name_H-M   'P 1'
#
loop_
_entity.id
_entity.type
_entity.pdbx_description
1 polymer ?
#
loop_
_entity_poly.entity_id
_entity_poly.type
_entity_poly.pdbx_seq_one_letter_code
_entity_poly.pdbx_strand_id
1 'polypeptide(L)'
;MKILLFTLLLFQNFTYSQRVDLRKLTLNSNIILFVERNDFDYYSKIKNDHFSENKIKIKSTQQILKNNVTENFLNTYIPVPKEGNDFYDNGRINGEDFMGVGEIAEPNKKYYSILFLKKQKSKLILLAHINRSDFDWKELIKKINDIQEIENTTSQKETYKKNIDYYLKYDDYPSYEFIEYYKNINILKSDSLVLDNNQLIVAKEKFLNGIERYYDLVWNKFPKEISKYYIQKMKKISQTENEEEISFYDFQEAYERATHTGFMDDSEMGKLKNKLFGNDEAIFEEKQKIMKTLIENAENKNYR
;
A
#
# COMPACT_ATOMS: atom_id res chain seq x y z
N MET A 1 -6.09 12.77 40.33
CA MET A 1 -4.98 12.01 39.72
C MET A 1 -5.16 12.08 38.21
N LYS A 2 -4.27 12.79 37.50
CA LYS A 2 -4.34 12.99 36.05
C LYS A 2 -3.92 11.68 35.37
N ILE A 3 -4.87 10.95 34.79
CA ILE A 3 -4.55 9.83 33.90
C ILE A 3 -4.27 10.45 32.53
N LEU A 4 -2.99 10.51 32.17
CA LEU A 4 -2.55 10.68 30.78
C LEU A 4 -3.05 9.46 30.00
N LEU A 5 -4.08 9.63 29.17
CA LEU A 5 -4.35 8.68 28.10
C LEU A 5 -3.55 9.15 26.87
N PHE A 6 -2.37 8.56 26.70
CA PHE A 6 -1.72 8.54 25.39
C PHE A 6 -2.56 7.61 24.51
N THR A 7 -3.45 8.18 23.70
CA THR A 7 -3.96 7.50 22.50
C THR A 7 -2.80 7.39 21.52
N LEU A 8 -1.97 6.37 21.73
CA LEU A 8 -1.16 5.76 20.69
C LEU A 8 -2.14 5.11 19.70
N LEU A 9 -2.70 5.93 18.80
CA LEU A 9 -3.01 5.46 17.46
C LEU A 9 -1.66 5.19 16.80
N LEU A 10 -1.05 4.06 17.19
CA LEU A 10 -0.11 3.37 16.34
C LEU A 10 -0.94 3.04 15.11
N PHE A 11 -0.87 3.90 14.09
CA PHE A 11 -0.76 3.38 12.74
C PHE A 11 0.23 2.24 12.86
N GLN A 12 -0.28 1.02 12.85
CA GLN A 12 0.57 -0.15 12.80
C GLN A 12 1.45 0.09 11.58
N ASN A 13 2.72 0.39 11.86
CA ASN A 13 3.81 0.33 10.91
C ASN A 13 3.90 -1.14 10.50
N PHE A 14 2.92 -1.62 9.75
CA PHE A 14 3.00 -2.85 9.01
C PHE A 14 4.11 -2.62 8.01
N THR A 15 5.31 -3.05 8.39
CA THR A 15 6.40 -3.45 7.51
C THR A 15 6.27 -2.88 6.11
N TYR A 16 6.65 -1.60 5.96
CA TYR A 16 6.96 -1.00 4.67
C TYR A 16 8.26 -1.65 4.14
N SER A 17 8.19 -2.92 3.77
CA SER A 17 8.96 -3.37 2.61
C SER A 17 8.58 -2.39 1.49
N GLN A 18 9.57 -1.63 1.05
CA GLN A 18 9.45 -0.33 0.41
C GLN A 18 8.65 -0.39 -0.90
N ARG A 19 7.32 -0.39 -0.81
CA ARG A 19 6.46 -0.11 -1.96
C ARG A 19 6.73 1.32 -2.40
N VAL A 20 7.24 1.48 -3.62
CA VAL A 20 7.39 2.79 -4.25
C VAL A 20 6.01 3.45 -4.33
N ASP A 21 5.84 4.59 -3.69
CA ASP A 21 4.66 5.44 -3.87
C ASP A 21 4.69 5.99 -5.31
N LEU A 22 4.03 5.24 -6.21
CA LEU A 22 3.98 5.55 -7.64
C LEU A 22 3.36 6.92 -7.90
N ARG A 23 2.38 7.33 -7.07
CA ARG A 23 1.74 8.63 -7.17
C ARG A 23 2.77 9.74 -6.92
N LYS A 24 3.47 9.68 -5.78
CA LYS A 24 4.53 10.62 -5.43
C LYS A 24 5.62 10.67 -6.51
N LEU A 25 6.07 9.50 -6.98
CA LEU A 25 7.08 9.40 -8.02
C LEU A 25 6.61 10.03 -9.35
N THR A 26 5.36 9.77 -9.75
CA THR A 26 4.76 10.33 -10.97
C THR A 26 4.65 11.84 -10.91
N LEU A 27 4.23 12.38 -9.77
CA LEU A 27 4.07 13.83 -9.58
C LEU A 27 5.42 14.55 -9.51
N ASN A 28 6.39 13.97 -8.82
CA ASN A 28 7.75 14.54 -8.69
C ASN A 28 8.58 14.46 -9.98
N SER A 29 8.17 13.64 -10.94
CA SER A 29 8.85 13.50 -12.21
C SER A 29 8.43 14.59 -13.19
N ASN A 30 9.40 15.16 -13.91
CA ASN A 30 9.13 16.07 -15.02
C ASN A 30 8.97 15.31 -16.34
N ILE A 31 9.66 14.19 -16.49
CA ILE A 31 9.59 13.32 -17.67
C ILE A 31 9.41 11.88 -17.20
N ILE A 32 8.52 11.13 -17.83
CA ILE A 32 8.34 9.70 -17.59
C ILE A 32 8.37 8.99 -18.94
N LEU A 33 9.24 8.00 -19.08
CA LEU A 33 9.53 7.35 -20.35
C LEU A 33 9.33 5.85 -20.22
N PHE A 34 8.64 5.25 -21.17
CA PHE A 34 8.60 3.81 -21.37
C PHE A 34 9.65 3.45 -22.43
N VAL A 35 10.59 2.57 -22.07
CA VAL A 35 11.77 2.23 -22.87
C VAL A 35 11.96 0.72 -22.95
N GLU A 36 12.50 0.23 -24.05
CA GLU A 36 13.03 -1.13 -24.17
C GLU A 36 14.48 -1.16 -23.65
N ARG A 37 14.98 -2.33 -23.21
CA ARG A 37 16.34 -2.51 -22.68
C ARG A 37 17.44 -1.97 -23.59
N ASN A 38 17.27 -2.06 -24.90
CA ASN A 38 18.22 -1.61 -25.91
C ASN A 38 18.13 -0.11 -26.22
N ASP A 39 17.07 0.56 -25.77
CA ASP A 39 16.83 1.99 -25.96
C ASP A 39 17.69 2.86 -25.03
N PHE A 40 18.46 2.28 -24.11
CA PHE A 40 19.33 3.03 -23.22
C PHE A 40 20.59 2.25 -22.84
N ASP A 41 21.64 2.98 -22.49
CA ASP A 41 22.89 2.44 -21.98
C ASP A 41 23.12 2.89 -20.54
N TYR A 42 23.69 1.99 -19.73
CA TYR A 42 24.21 2.30 -18.40
C TYR A 42 25.72 2.53 -18.46
N TYR A 43 26.16 3.58 -17.78
CA TYR A 43 27.57 3.92 -17.64
C TYR A 43 27.92 4.07 -16.17
N SER A 44 28.88 3.28 -15.71
CA SER A 44 29.47 3.42 -14.40
C SER A 44 30.95 3.73 -14.55
N LYS A 45 31.42 4.77 -13.86
CA LYS A 45 32.84 5.13 -13.81
C LYS A 45 33.28 5.25 -12.36
N ILE A 46 34.17 4.37 -11.94
CA ILE A 46 34.88 4.50 -10.65
C ILE A 46 35.73 5.77 -10.72
N LYS A 47 35.56 6.67 -9.74
CA LYS A 47 36.38 7.87 -9.61
C LYS A 47 37.50 7.68 -8.60
N ASN A 48 37.20 6.97 -7.51
CA ASN A 48 38.15 6.61 -6.46
C ASN A 48 37.62 5.37 -5.69
N ASP A 49 38.33 4.99 -4.63
CA ASP A 49 38.07 3.84 -3.75
C ASP A 49 36.75 3.90 -2.97
N HIS A 50 36.08 5.04 -2.91
CA HIS A 50 34.81 5.23 -2.18
C HIS A 50 33.70 5.87 -3.04
N PHE A 51 33.95 6.16 -4.31
CA PHE A 51 33.03 6.89 -5.17
C PHE A 51 33.06 6.39 -6.62
N SER A 52 31.86 6.08 -7.13
CA SER A 52 31.61 5.85 -8.55
C SER A 52 30.48 6.76 -9.03
N GLU A 53 30.60 7.21 -10.28
CA GLU A 53 29.61 8.03 -10.97
C GLU A 53 28.79 7.12 -11.88
N ASN A 54 27.47 7.10 -11.70
CA ASN A 54 26.54 6.33 -12.52
C ASN A 54 25.72 7.27 -13.41
N LYS A 55 25.55 6.90 -14.68
CA LYS A 55 24.76 7.64 -15.67
C LYS A 55 23.97 6.69 -16.56
N ILE A 56 22.87 7.20 -17.10
CA ILE A 56 22.11 6.57 -18.17
C ILE A 56 22.15 7.45 -19.42
N LYS A 57 22.22 6.83 -20.59
CA LYS A 57 22.04 7.53 -21.88
C LYS A 57 20.87 6.90 -22.61
N ILE A 58 19.82 7.68 -22.83
CA ILE A 58 18.59 7.23 -23.49
C ILE A 58 18.75 7.48 -24.99
N LYS A 59 18.77 6.44 -25.82
CA LYS A 59 18.91 6.52 -27.28
C LYS A 59 17.56 6.75 -27.97
N SER A 60 16.53 6.06 -27.49
CA SER A 60 15.18 6.03 -28.04
C SER A 60 14.16 5.82 -26.92
N THR A 61 12.87 5.91 -27.26
CA THR A 61 11.78 5.62 -26.33
C THR A 61 10.67 4.89 -27.07
N GLN A 62 10.02 3.95 -26.41
CA GLN A 62 8.82 3.30 -26.94
C GLN A 62 7.61 4.23 -26.81
N GLN A 63 7.50 4.93 -25.67
CA GLN A 63 6.45 5.90 -25.41
C GLN A 63 6.93 6.96 -24.40
N ILE A 64 6.53 8.21 -24.61
CA ILE A 64 6.66 9.28 -23.61
C ILE A 64 5.35 9.34 -22.84
N LEU A 65 5.38 9.01 -21.55
CA LEU A 65 4.20 8.98 -20.69
C LEU A 65 3.92 10.35 -20.05
N LYS A 66 4.97 11.13 -19.80
CA LYS A 66 4.91 12.50 -19.27
C LYS A 66 6.10 13.29 -19.82
N ASN A 67 5.87 14.54 -20.22
CA ASN A 67 6.95 15.47 -20.52
C ASN A 67 6.51 16.92 -20.27
N ASN A 68 6.89 17.46 -19.12
CA ASN A 68 6.50 18.81 -18.70
C ASN A 68 7.63 19.83 -18.90
N VAL A 69 8.67 19.47 -19.66
CA VAL A 69 9.86 20.30 -19.82
C VAL A 69 10.36 20.26 -21.27
N THR A 70 11.11 21.28 -21.69
CA THR A 70 11.64 21.39 -23.06
C THR A 70 13.04 20.79 -23.21
N GLU A 71 13.66 20.33 -22.12
CA GLU A 71 14.97 19.71 -22.11
C GLU A 71 15.04 18.49 -23.03
N ASN A 72 16.05 18.47 -23.91
CA ASN A 72 16.38 17.26 -24.65
C ASN A 72 17.02 16.22 -23.71
N PHE A 73 16.40 15.05 -23.62
CA PHE A 73 16.90 13.91 -22.85
C PHE A 73 17.55 12.83 -23.73
N LEU A 74 17.26 12.82 -25.04
CA LEU A 74 17.79 11.83 -25.95
C LEU A 74 19.28 12.06 -26.19
N ASN A 75 20.03 10.96 -26.23
CA ASN A 75 21.47 10.89 -26.41
C ASN A 75 22.29 11.75 -25.43
N THR A 76 21.69 12.13 -24.31
CA THR A 76 22.33 12.91 -23.24
C THR A 76 22.63 12.01 -22.05
N TYR A 77 23.77 12.24 -21.40
CA TYR A 77 24.14 11.52 -20.18
C TYR A 77 23.41 12.11 -18.98
N ILE A 78 22.49 11.33 -18.41
CA ILE A 78 21.69 11.71 -17.26
C ILE A 78 22.27 11.03 -16.02
N PRO A 79 22.67 11.79 -14.98
CA PRO A 79 23.17 11.21 -13.74
C PRO A 79 22.11 10.38 -13.02
N VAL A 80 22.56 9.25 -12.46
CA VAL A 80 21.80 8.43 -11.53
C VAL A 80 22.32 8.74 -10.12
N PRO A 81 21.57 9.46 -9.28
CA PRO A 81 21.96 9.71 -7.90
C PRO A 81 22.05 8.40 -7.13
N LYS A 82 22.80 8.39 -6.02
CA LYS A 82 22.94 7.21 -5.15
C LYS A 82 22.23 7.35 -3.81
N GLU A 83 21.99 8.59 -3.39
CA GLU A 83 21.43 8.94 -2.08
C GLU A 83 20.65 10.27 -2.19
N GLY A 84 19.74 10.52 -1.24
CA GLY A 84 18.95 11.74 -1.12
C GLY A 84 17.44 11.48 -1.06
N ASN A 85 16.68 12.48 -0.61
CA ASN A 85 15.24 12.35 -0.32
C ASN A 85 14.35 12.02 -1.53
N ASP A 86 14.83 12.28 -2.74
CA ASP A 86 14.07 12.09 -4.00
C ASP A 86 14.59 10.90 -4.83
N PHE A 87 15.66 10.21 -4.38
CA PHE A 87 16.19 9.03 -5.07
C PHE A 87 15.49 7.77 -4.57
N TYR A 88 15.01 6.96 -5.51
CA TYR A 88 14.48 5.64 -5.21
C TYR A 88 15.53 4.59 -5.59
N ASP A 89 16.00 3.83 -4.61
CA ASP A 89 17.04 2.81 -4.78
C ASP A 89 16.55 1.65 -5.64
N ASN A 90 17.26 1.36 -6.74
CA ASN A 90 16.94 0.29 -7.66
C ASN A 90 16.74 -1.08 -6.98
N GLY A 91 17.57 -1.44 -6.00
CA GLY A 91 17.46 -2.69 -5.26
C GLY A 91 16.27 -2.73 -4.31
N ARG A 92 15.68 -1.58 -3.99
CA ARG A 92 14.46 -1.49 -3.18
C ARG A 92 13.20 -1.52 -4.05
N ILE A 93 13.27 -0.95 -5.24
CA ILE A 93 12.15 -0.87 -6.20
C ILE A 93 11.92 -2.20 -6.92
N ASN A 94 13.00 -2.83 -7.38
CA ASN A 94 12.91 -3.98 -8.27
C ASN A 94 13.03 -5.32 -7.52
N GLY A 95 13.05 -5.26 -6.17
CA GLY A 95 13.37 -6.37 -5.29
C GLY A 95 14.85 -6.32 -4.89
N GLU A 96 15.16 -6.62 -3.61
CA GLU A 96 16.55 -6.81 -3.22
C GLU A 96 17.11 -7.88 -4.15
N ASP A 97 18.28 -7.61 -4.76
CA ASP A 97 19.09 -8.63 -5.41
C ASP A 97 19.43 -9.68 -4.34
N PHE A 98 18.50 -10.60 -4.07
CA PHE A 98 18.80 -11.84 -3.39
C PHE A 98 19.89 -12.48 -4.25
N MET A 99 21.08 -12.50 -3.65
CA MET A 99 22.34 -12.94 -4.22
C MET A 99 22.16 -13.97 -5.35
N GLY A 100 22.57 -13.58 -6.56
CA GLY A 100 23.14 -14.51 -7.52
C GLY A 100 22.23 -15.19 -8.54
N VAL A 101 20.95 -14.86 -8.66
CA VAL A 101 20.15 -15.28 -9.82
C VAL A 101 19.77 -14.04 -10.62
N GLY A 102 20.73 -13.52 -11.38
CA GLY A 102 20.38 -12.59 -12.46
C GLY A 102 19.40 -13.31 -13.38
N GLU A 103 18.22 -12.73 -13.58
CA GLU A 103 17.31 -13.23 -14.61
C GLU A 103 18.09 -13.34 -15.90
N ILE A 104 18.28 -14.58 -16.38
CA ILE A 104 18.95 -14.83 -17.65
C ILE A 104 18.05 -14.19 -18.70
N ALA A 105 18.54 -13.12 -19.33
CA ALA A 105 17.83 -12.47 -20.41
C ALA A 105 17.58 -13.51 -21.51
N GLU A 106 16.32 -13.89 -21.68
CA GLU A 106 15.90 -14.86 -22.69
C GLU A 106 16.18 -14.26 -24.07
N PRO A 107 16.89 -14.98 -24.95
CA PRO A 107 17.07 -14.56 -26.33
C PRO A 107 15.70 -14.31 -26.98
N ASN A 108 15.56 -13.17 -27.67
CA ASN A 108 14.35 -12.72 -28.36
C ASN A 108 13.18 -12.23 -27.49
N LYS A 109 13.32 -12.22 -26.15
CA LYS A 109 12.35 -11.57 -25.28
C LYS A 109 12.66 -10.08 -25.17
N LYS A 110 11.62 -9.25 -25.31
CA LYS A 110 11.74 -7.81 -25.08
C LYS A 110 11.60 -7.52 -23.60
N TYR A 111 12.54 -6.75 -23.08
CA TYR A 111 12.55 -6.29 -21.70
C TYR A 111 12.28 -4.79 -21.69
N TYR A 112 11.31 -4.38 -20.89
CA TYR A 112 10.88 -3.00 -20.82
C TYR A 112 11.22 -2.38 -19.47
N SER A 113 11.19 -1.06 -19.44
CA SER A 113 11.39 -0.28 -18.23
C SER A 113 10.61 1.02 -18.27
N ILE A 114 10.32 1.57 -17.10
CA ILE A 114 9.88 2.97 -16.97
C ILE A 114 10.98 3.77 -16.27
N LEU A 115 11.39 4.86 -16.90
CA LEU A 115 12.35 5.82 -16.37
C LEU A 115 11.62 7.08 -15.91
N PHE A 116 11.89 7.49 -14.67
CA PHE A 116 11.34 8.69 -14.06
C PHE A 116 12.43 9.74 -13.92
N LEU A 117 12.33 10.85 -14.63
CA LEU A 117 13.33 11.91 -14.66
C LEU A 117 12.81 13.18 -14.00
N LYS A 118 13.66 13.83 -13.21
CA LYS A 118 13.39 15.14 -12.60
C LYS A 118 14.38 16.17 -13.10
N LYS A 119 13.88 17.36 -13.38
CA LYS A 119 14.68 18.54 -13.67
C LYS A 119 15.08 19.19 -12.36
N GLN A 120 16.38 19.23 -12.09
CA GLN A 120 16.98 20.00 -11.01
C GLN A 120 17.81 21.14 -11.62
N LYS A 121 17.33 22.37 -11.44
CA LYS A 121 17.91 23.57 -12.08
C LYS A 121 17.98 23.37 -13.60
N SER A 122 19.18 23.36 -14.19
CA SER A 122 19.42 23.17 -15.61
C SER A 122 19.77 21.73 -16.02
N LYS A 123 19.62 20.75 -15.12
CA LYS A 123 20.01 19.35 -15.37
C LYS A 123 18.87 18.39 -15.11
N LEU A 124 18.78 17.33 -15.91
CA LEU A 124 17.95 16.18 -15.62
C LEU A 124 18.71 15.22 -14.70
N ILE A 125 17.98 14.54 -13.81
CA ILE A 125 18.46 13.43 -12.99
C ILE A 125 17.47 12.27 -13.10
N LEU A 126 17.94 11.03 -12.97
CA LEU A 126 17.08 9.84 -12.87
C LEU A 126 16.59 9.68 -11.43
N LEU A 127 15.29 9.80 -11.18
CA LEU A 127 14.71 9.57 -9.85
C LEU A 127 14.55 8.09 -9.54
N ALA A 128 14.06 7.33 -10.52
CA ALA A 128 13.73 5.93 -10.39
C ALA A 128 13.81 5.23 -11.74
N HIS A 129 14.20 3.96 -11.69
CA HIS A 129 14.17 3.03 -12.80
C HIS A 129 13.40 1.79 -12.37
N ILE A 130 12.25 1.56 -13.01
CA ILE A 130 11.48 0.34 -12.81
C ILE A 130 11.81 -0.60 -13.97
N ASN A 131 12.39 -1.77 -13.68
CA ASN A 131 12.78 -2.78 -14.66
C ASN A 131 12.52 -4.20 -14.15
N ARG A 132 11.27 -4.64 -14.30
CA ARG A 132 10.87 -5.98 -13.88
C ARG A 132 10.24 -6.74 -15.04
N SER A 133 10.70 -7.98 -15.26
CA SER A 133 10.23 -8.80 -16.37
C SER A 133 8.77 -9.26 -16.18
N ASP A 134 8.31 -9.31 -14.93
CA ASP A 134 7.01 -9.81 -14.50
C ASP A 134 5.93 -8.72 -14.31
N PHE A 135 6.25 -7.46 -14.63
CA PHE A 135 5.31 -6.35 -14.45
C PHE A 135 4.24 -6.29 -15.56
N ASP A 136 2.99 -6.05 -15.15
CA ASP A 136 1.94 -5.59 -16.06
C ASP A 136 2.19 -4.11 -16.41
N TRP A 137 2.96 -3.91 -17.48
CA TRP A 137 3.28 -2.59 -18.00
C TRP A 137 2.03 -1.80 -18.41
N LYS A 138 0.97 -2.47 -18.88
CA LYS A 138 -0.28 -1.77 -19.28
C LYS A 138 -0.98 -1.21 -18.05
N GLU A 139 -1.07 -1.99 -16.98
CA GLU A 139 -1.66 -1.53 -15.72
C GLU A 139 -0.84 -0.37 -15.13
N LEU A 140 0.49 -0.48 -15.12
CA LEU A 140 1.38 0.56 -14.60
C LEU A 140 1.28 1.86 -15.38
N ILE A 141 1.27 1.79 -16.72
CA ILE A 141 1.05 2.95 -17.61
C ILE A 141 -0.31 3.59 -17.34
N LYS A 142 -1.36 2.77 -17.18
CA LYS A 142 -2.71 3.27 -16.86
C LYS A 142 -2.72 4.02 -15.52
N LYS A 143 -2.08 3.47 -14.46
CA LYS A 143 -1.96 4.16 -13.17
C LYS A 143 -1.28 5.53 -13.32
N ILE A 144 -0.16 5.59 -14.05
CA ILE A 144 0.58 6.84 -14.31
C ILE A 144 -0.31 7.87 -15.03
N ASN A 145 -1.08 7.45 -16.03
CA ASN A 145 -1.98 8.33 -16.78
C ASN A 145 -3.12 8.85 -15.89
N ASP A 146 -3.76 7.97 -15.10
CA ASP A 146 -4.81 8.36 -14.16
C ASP A 146 -4.29 9.38 -13.14
N ILE A 147 -3.08 9.20 -12.60
CA ILE A 147 -2.45 10.18 -11.68
C ILE A 147 -2.28 11.54 -12.36
N GLN A 148 -1.81 11.56 -13.60
CA GLN A 148 -1.63 12.80 -14.36
C GLN A 148 -2.96 13.51 -14.65
N GLU A 149 -4.02 12.76 -14.96
CA GLU A 149 -5.36 13.32 -15.19
C GLU A 149 -5.91 13.98 -13.91
N ILE A 150 -5.70 13.35 -12.74
CA ILE A 150 -6.12 13.90 -11.46
C ILE A 150 -5.43 15.23 -11.18
N GLU A 151 -4.13 15.32 -11.44
CA GLU A 151 -3.33 16.53 -11.17
C GLU A 151 -3.77 17.74 -12.01
N ASN A 152 -4.38 17.51 -13.18
CA ASN A 152 -4.94 18.58 -14.01
C ASN A 152 -6.26 19.16 -13.46
N THR A 153 -6.77 18.64 -12.34
CA THR A 153 -8.01 19.12 -11.71
C THR A 153 -7.76 20.41 -10.93
N THR A 154 -8.51 21.47 -11.25
CA THR A 154 -8.33 22.81 -10.64
C THR A 154 -8.74 22.89 -9.17
N SER A 155 -9.81 22.19 -8.79
CA SER A 155 -10.37 22.26 -7.42
C SER A 155 -9.68 21.26 -6.50
N GLN A 156 -9.05 21.72 -5.43
CA GLN A 156 -8.40 20.85 -4.44
C GLN A 156 -9.36 19.81 -3.82
N LYS A 157 -10.64 20.16 -3.64
CA LYS A 157 -11.66 19.22 -3.14
C LYS A 157 -11.98 18.13 -4.13
N GLU A 158 -12.04 18.48 -5.42
CA GLU A 158 -12.25 17.50 -6.48
C GLU A 158 -11.00 16.64 -6.70
N THR A 159 -9.81 17.24 -6.63
CA THR A 159 -8.53 16.53 -6.67
C THR A 159 -8.46 15.51 -5.52
N TYR A 160 -8.83 15.89 -4.29
CA TYR A 160 -8.93 14.95 -3.16
C TYR A 160 -9.85 13.78 -3.51
N LYS A 161 -11.08 14.07 -3.95
CA LYS A 161 -12.08 13.04 -4.27
C LYS A 161 -11.56 12.05 -5.31
N LYS A 162 -11.00 12.54 -6.42
CA LYS A 162 -10.45 11.67 -7.47
C LYS A 162 -9.23 10.88 -7.02
N ASN A 163 -8.43 11.40 -6.10
CA ASN A 163 -7.33 10.63 -5.50
C ASN A 163 -7.88 9.46 -4.66
N ILE A 164 -8.95 9.67 -3.88
CA ILE A 164 -9.61 8.57 -3.16
C ILE A 164 -10.16 7.53 -4.14
N ASP A 165 -10.79 7.95 -5.24
CA ASP A 165 -11.24 7.03 -6.28
C ASP A 165 -10.08 6.21 -6.88
N TYR A 166 -8.93 6.84 -7.12
CA TYR A 166 -7.70 6.18 -7.56
C TYR A 166 -7.23 5.12 -6.55
N TYR A 167 -7.12 5.45 -5.26
CA TYR A 167 -6.66 4.52 -4.23
C TYR A 167 -7.58 3.31 -4.10
N LEU A 168 -8.90 3.54 -4.13
CA LEU A 168 -9.88 2.47 -4.13
C LEU A 168 -9.75 1.60 -5.40
N LYS A 169 -9.68 2.22 -6.58
CA LYS A 169 -9.59 1.50 -7.87
C LYS A 169 -8.40 0.55 -7.94
N TYR A 170 -7.23 0.98 -7.46
CA TYR A 170 -5.96 0.26 -7.62
C TYR A 170 -5.47 -0.49 -6.38
N ASP A 171 -6.29 -0.53 -5.32
CA ASP A 171 -5.92 -1.09 -4.04
C ASP A 171 -4.58 -0.54 -3.52
N ASP A 172 -4.38 0.76 -3.70
CA ASP A 172 -3.23 1.53 -3.24
C ASP A 172 -3.59 2.35 -1.98
N TYR A 173 -2.60 3.02 -1.38
CA TYR A 173 -2.79 3.79 -0.15
C TYR A 173 -2.27 5.22 -0.24
N PRO A 174 -2.98 6.17 0.38
CA PRO A 174 -2.42 7.48 0.62
C PRO A 174 -1.23 7.38 1.58
N SER A 175 -0.15 8.07 1.22
CA SER A 175 1.00 8.27 2.11
C SER A 175 0.67 9.23 3.26
N TYR A 176 1.51 9.25 4.29
CA TYR A 176 1.38 10.19 5.39
C TYR A 176 1.38 11.64 4.89
N GLU A 177 2.25 11.98 3.94
CA GLU A 177 2.31 13.32 3.35
C GLU A 177 1.04 13.70 2.59
N PHE A 178 0.33 12.73 1.99
CA PHE A 178 -0.99 12.99 1.40
C PHE A 178 -1.99 13.43 2.47
N ILE A 179 -2.06 12.68 3.58
CA ILE A 179 -2.98 12.97 4.69
C ILE A 179 -2.65 14.34 5.30
N GLU A 180 -1.38 14.60 5.60
CA GLU A 180 -0.92 15.88 6.14
C GLU A 180 -1.21 17.06 5.21
N TYR A 181 -0.98 16.91 3.90
CA TYR A 181 -1.30 17.95 2.94
C TYR A 181 -2.78 18.33 2.97
N TYR A 182 -3.69 17.34 2.90
CA TYR A 182 -5.13 17.59 2.89
C TYR A 182 -5.68 18.05 4.26
N LYS A 183 -5.01 17.73 5.37
CA LYS A 183 -5.26 18.36 6.67
C LYS A 183 -4.88 19.84 6.66
N ASN A 184 -3.68 20.18 6.17
CA ASN A 184 -3.17 21.56 6.15
C ASN A 184 -4.04 22.52 5.34
N ILE A 185 -4.69 22.03 4.28
CA ILE A 185 -5.64 22.82 3.48
C ILE A 185 -7.11 22.67 3.93
N ASN A 186 -7.36 22.12 5.12
CA ASN A 186 -8.67 21.97 5.76
C ASN A 186 -9.70 21.14 4.97
N ILE A 187 -9.24 20.20 4.14
CA ILE A 187 -10.11 19.21 3.50
C ILE A 187 -10.34 18.03 4.45
N LEU A 188 -9.29 17.61 5.15
CA LEU A 188 -9.37 16.63 6.24
C LEU A 188 -9.36 17.34 7.60
N LYS A 189 -10.06 16.75 8.58
CA LYS A 189 -10.10 17.23 9.97
C LYS A 189 -9.31 16.35 10.95
N SER A 190 -8.85 15.21 10.49
CA SER A 190 -8.18 14.15 11.25
C SER A 190 -7.29 13.34 10.30
N ASP A 191 -6.58 12.36 10.84
CA ASP A 191 -5.75 11.45 10.03
C ASP A 191 -6.57 10.43 9.23
N SER A 192 -7.87 10.32 9.53
CA SER A 192 -8.81 9.48 8.79
C SER A 192 -9.25 10.12 7.47
N LEU A 193 -9.28 9.31 6.41
CA LEU A 193 -9.83 9.70 5.12
C LEU A 193 -11.33 9.94 5.24
N VAL A 194 -11.82 10.97 4.55
CA VAL A 194 -13.25 11.23 4.37
C VAL A 194 -13.66 10.72 3.00
N LEU A 195 -14.65 9.82 2.97
CA LEU A 195 -15.19 9.23 1.74
C LEU A 195 -16.61 9.75 1.51
N ASP A 196 -16.99 9.94 0.24
CA ASP A 196 -18.39 10.15 -0.11
C ASP A 196 -19.19 8.82 -0.10
N ASN A 197 -20.50 8.91 -0.29
CA ASN A 197 -21.37 7.72 -0.23
C ASN A 197 -21.01 6.65 -1.28
N ASN A 198 -20.59 7.05 -2.48
CA ASN A 198 -20.23 6.09 -3.53
C ASN A 198 -18.91 5.42 -3.19
N GLN A 199 -17.93 6.19 -2.73
CA GLN A 199 -16.63 5.69 -2.28
C GLN A 199 -16.77 4.74 -1.08
N LEU A 200 -17.67 5.05 -0.15
CA LEU A 200 -18.00 4.18 0.98
C LEU A 200 -18.57 2.83 0.53
N ILE A 201 -19.45 2.81 -0.48
CA ILE A 201 -19.99 1.57 -1.06
C ILE A 201 -18.85 0.76 -1.69
N VAL A 202 -17.99 1.37 -2.49
CA VAL A 202 -16.85 0.69 -3.13
C VAL A 202 -15.88 0.11 -2.09
N ALA A 203 -15.51 0.90 -1.07
CA ALA A 203 -14.65 0.44 0.02
C ALA A 203 -15.28 -0.72 0.78
N LYS A 204 -16.59 -0.68 1.02
CA LYS A 204 -17.34 -1.76 1.67
C LYS A 204 -17.34 -3.03 0.84
N GLU A 205 -17.62 -2.96 -0.47
CA GLU A 205 -17.56 -4.15 -1.33
C GLU A 205 -16.14 -4.75 -1.38
N LYS A 206 -15.10 -3.92 -1.43
CA LYS A 206 -13.71 -4.39 -1.34
C LYS A 206 -13.40 -5.05 -0.01
N PHE A 207 -13.86 -4.47 1.10
CA PHE A 207 -13.76 -5.07 2.41
C PHE A 207 -14.42 -6.46 2.44
N LEU A 208 -15.68 -6.56 1.98
CA LEU A 208 -16.44 -7.82 1.99
C LEU A 208 -15.80 -8.90 1.10
N ASN A 209 -15.02 -8.49 0.09
CA ASN A 209 -14.22 -9.39 -0.74
C ASN A 209 -12.86 -9.77 -0.12
N GLY A 210 -12.62 -9.44 1.15
CA GLY A 210 -11.43 -9.86 1.91
C GLY A 210 -10.35 -8.81 2.06
N ILE A 211 -10.56 -7.58 1.57
CA ILE A 211 -9.59 -6.49 1.70
C ILE A 211 -9.85 -5.77 3.04
N GLU A 212 -9.59 -6.47 4.15
CA GLU A 212 -10.00 -6.06 5.51
C GLU A 212 -9.42 -4.73 5.98
N ARG A 213 -8.33 -4.29 5.35
CA ARG A 213 -7.69 -3.01 5.62
C ARG A 213 -8.59 -1.77 5.46
N TYR A 214 -9.73 -1.91 4.79
CA TYR A 214 -10.73 -0.84 4.67
C TYR A 214 -11.65 -0.74 5.90
N TYR A 215 -11.52 -1.62 6.90
CA TYR A 215 -12.36 -1.69 8.10
C TYR A 215 -12.63 -0.31 8.70
N ASP A 216 -11.58 0.43 9.04
CA ASP A 216 -11.65 1.74 9.72
C ASP A 216 -12.45 2.79 8.93
N LEU A 217 -12.57 2.63 7.61
CA LEU A 217 -13.33 3.53 6.75
C LEU A 217 -14.82 3.18 6.67
N VAL A 218 -15.18 1.90 6.86
CA VAL A 218 -16.52 1.39 6.51
C VAL A 218 -17.34 0.93 7.71
N TRP A 219 -16.70 0.54 8.83
CA TRP A 219 -17.41 -0.07 9.97
C TRP A 219 -18.48 0.84 10.56
N ASN A 220 -18.20 2.14 10.68
CA ASN A 220 -19.14 3.12 11.21
C ASN A 220 -20.43 3.22 10.37
N LYS A 221 -20.29 3.04 9.05
CA LYS A 221 -21.41 3.23 8.10
C LYS A 221 -22.17 1.93 7.82
N PHE A 222 -21.49 0.79 7.85
CA PHE A 222 -22.05 -0.53 7.52
C PHE A 222 -21.82 -1.57 8.63
N PRO A 223 -22.12 -1.26 9.91
CA PRO A 223 -21.71 -2.12 11.03
C PRO A 223 -22.27 -3.55 10.95
N LYS A 224 -23.48 -3.71 10.41
CA LYS A 224 -24.14 -5.03 10.29
C LYS A 224 -23.44 -5.92 9.27
N GLU A 225 -23.11 -5.38 8.10
CA GLU A 225 -22.42 -6.12 7.04
C GLU A 225 -21.00 -6.50 7.46
N ILE A 226 -20.28 -5.56 8.09
CA ILE A 226 -18.93 -5.80 8.60
C ILE A 226 -18.94 -6.86 9.71
N SER A 227 -19.88 -6.79 10.64
CA SER A 227 -19.98 -7.81 11.68
C SER A 227 -20.36 -9.18 11.12
N LYS A 228 -21.29 -9.24 10.16
CA LYS A 228 -21.64 -10.49 9.48
C LYS A 228 -20.42 -11.14 8.78
N TYR A 229 -19.59 -10.32 8.13
CA TYR A 229 -18.34 -10.78 7.52
C TYR A 229 -17.42 -11.45 8.55
N TYR A 230 -17.18 -10.78 9.68
CA TYR A 230 -16.29 -11.33 10.71
C TYR A 230 -16.89 -12.54 11.44
N ILE A 231 -18.21 -12.61 11.61
CA ILE A 231 -18.87 -13.82 12.13
C ILE A 231 -18.68 -15.00 11.18
N GLN A 232 -18.78 -14.79 9.86
CA GLN A 232 -18.49 -15.85 8.89
C GLN A 232 -17.02 -16.29 8.95
N LYS A 233 -16.08 -15.34 9.13
CA LYS A 233 -14.66 -15.64 9.34
C LYS A 233 -14.46 -16.48 10.61
N MET A 234 -15.06 -16.11 11.74
CA MET A 234 -15.03 -16.90 12.99
C MET A 234 -15.59 -18.30 12.80
N LYS A 235 -16.75 -18.43 12.14
CA LYS A 235 -17.35 -19.75 11.84
C LYS A 235 -16.41 -20.63 11.04
N LYS A 236 -15.77 -20.08 10.00
CA LYS A 236 -14.79 -20.80 9.18
C LYS A 236 -13.61 -21.30 10.01
N ILE A 237 -13.04 -20.44 10.88
CA ILE A 237 -11.93 -20.81 11.76
C ILE A 237 -12.37 -21.91 12.76
N SER A 238 -13.57 -21.78 13.34
CA SER A 238 -14.08 -22.75 14.33
C SER A 238 -14.38 -24.14 13.76
N GLN A 239 -14.47 -24.28 12.44
CA GLN A 239 -14.72 -25.55 11.74
C GLN A 239 -13.43 -26.33 11.46
N THR A 240 -12.26 -25.75 11.71
CA THR A 240 -10.98 -26.45 11.58
C THR A 240 -10.85 -27.53 12.66
N GLU A 241 -10.60 -28.77 12.24
CA GLU A 241 -10.57 -29.94 13.14
C GLU A 241 -9.23 -30.08 13.88
N ASN A 242 -8.14 -29.59 13.30
CA ASN A 242 -6.79 -29.67 13.88
C ASN A 242 -6.45 -28.37 14.63
N GLU A 243 -6.16 -28.47 15.93
CA GLU A 243 -5.80 -27.31 16.76
C GLU A 243 -4.57 -26.55 16.21
N GLU A 244 -3.58 -27.28 15.69
CA GLU A 244 -2.34 -26.68 15.17
C GLU A 244 -2.56 -25.81 13.93
N GLU A 245 -3.70 -25.99 13.24
CA GLU A 245 -4.09 -25.23 12.05
C GLU A 245 -5.00 -24.04 12.40
N ILE A 246 -5.39 -23.87 13.68
CA ILE A 246 -6.23 -22.76 14.12
C ILE A 246 -5.38 -21.56 14.50
N SER A 247 -5.62 -20.46 13.79
CA SER A 247 -5.19 -19.14 14.25
C SER A 247 -6.18 -18.60 15.27
N PHE A 248 -5.93 -18.85 16.56
CA PHE A 248 -6.70 -18.24 17.65
C PHE A 248 -6.57 -16.71 17.64
N TYR A 249 -5.48 -16.18 17.10
CA TYR A 249 -5.27 -14.74 16.92
C TYR A 249 -6.31 -14.17 15.98
N ASP A 250 -6.43 -14.76 14.78
CA ASP A 250 -7.37 -14.30 13.76
C ASP A 250 -8.82 -14.48 14.22
N PHE A 251 -9.11 -15.50 15.04
CA PHE A 251 -10.42 -15.67 15.65
C PHE A 251 -10.74 -14.53 16.63
N GLN A 252 -9.81 -14.21 17.54
CA GLN A 252 -10.01 -13.14 18.51
C GLN A 252 -10.14 -11.78 17.83
N GLU A 253 -9.29 -11.47 16.87
CA GLU A 253 -9.40 -10.23 16.09
C GLU A 253 -10.74 -10.19 15.37
N ALA A 254 -11.18 -11.28 14.74
CA ALA A 254 -12.51 -11.32 14.11
C ALA A 254 -13.64 -11.07 15.12
N TYR A 255 -13.55 -11.62 16.34
CA TYR A 255 -14.54 -11.36 17.39
C TYR A 255 -14.57 -9.87 17.82
N GLU A 256 -13.40 -9.28 18.04
CA GLU A 256 -13.26 -7.85 18.38
C GLU A 256 -13.88 -6.96 17.30
N ARG A 257 -13.55 -7.24 16.03
CA ARG A 257 -14.07 -6.48 14.90
C ARG A 257 -15.57 -6.68 14.68
N ALA A 258 -16.08 -7.90 14.92
CA ALA A 258 -17.51 -8.21 14.83
C ALA A 258 -18.33 -7.52 15.93
N THR A 259 -17.78 -7.40 17.13
CA THR A 259 -18.49 -6.86 18.30
C THR A 259 -18.12 -5.43 18.65
N HIS A 260 -17.20 -4.84 17.87
CA HIS A 260 -16.60 -3.53 18.09
C HIS A 260 -16.05 -3.36 19.51
N THR A 261 -15.45 -4.42 20.04
CA THR A 261 -14.73 -4.41 21.32
C THR A 261 -13.24 -4.20 21.09
N GLY A 262 -12.57 -3.56 22.04
CA GLY A 262 -11.13 -3.38 21.97
C GLY A 262 -10.37 -4.63 22.42
N PHE A 263 -9.06 -4.62 22.16
CA PHE A 263 -8.13 -5.66 22.63
C PHE A 263 -8.25 -5.91 24.14
N MET A 264 -8.29 -4.81 24.93
CA MET A 264 -8.40 -4.80 26.39
C MET A 264 -9.85 -4.86 26.90
N ASP A 265 -10.71 -5.66 26.27
CA ASP A 265 -12.09 -5.86 26.76
C ASP A 265 -12.10 -6.67 28.07
N ASP A 266 -12.39 -6.01 29.18
CA ASP A 266 -12.48 -6.62 30.52
C ASP A 266 -13.85 -7.23 30.83
N SER A 267 -14.79 -7.23 29.87
CA SER A 267 -16.09 -7.87 30.01
C SER A 267 -15.96 -9.39 30.22
N GLU A 268 -17.04 -10.04 30.65
CA GLU A 268 -17.09 -11.49 30.76
C GLU A 268 -16.70 -12.18 29.43
N MET A 269 -17.18 -11.65 28.30
CA MET A 269 -16.83 -12.15 26.97
C MET A 269 -15.38 -11.85 26.60
N GLY A 270 -14.84 -10.69 26.96
CA GLY A 270 -13.44 -10.36 26.73
C GLY A 270 -12.48 -11.25 27.53
N LYS A 271 -12.82 -11.58 28.77
CA LYS A 271 -12.11 -12.58 29.58
C LYS A 271 -12.20 -13.97 28.97
N LEU A 272 -13.39 -14.37 28.51
CA LEU A 272 -13.60 -15.66 27.83
C LEU A 272 -12.79 -15.76 26.53
N LYS A 273 -12.77 -14.69 25.73
CA LYS A 273 -11.92 -14.54 24.54
C LYS A 273 -10.45 -14.79 24.89
N ASN A 274 -9.91 -14.14 25.92
CA ASN A 274 -8.50 -14.22 26.29
C ASN A 274 -8.04 -15.64 26.68
N LYS A 275 -8.95 -16.51 27.12
CA LYS A 275 -8.64 -17.92 27.42
C LYS A 275 -8.18 -18.73 26.19
N LEU A 276 -8.42 -18.25 24.98
CA LEU A 276 -7.93 -18.91 23.75
C LEU A 276 -6.39 -18.91 23.63
N PHE A 277 -5.68 -17.98 24.28
CA PHE A 277 -4.21 -17.83 24.24
C PHE A 277 -3.47 -18.27 25.51
N GLY A 278 -4.18 -18.77 26.52
CA GLY A 278 -3.54 -19.31 27.71
C GLY A 278 -2.88 -20.65 27.38
N ASN A 279 -1.55 -20.69 27.37
CA ASN A 279 -0.77 -21.91 27.11
C ASN A 279 -1.02 -23.05 28.13
N ASP A 280 -1.77 -22.83 29.21
CA ASP A 280 -1.91 -23.80 30.31
C ASP A 280 -3.33 -24.06 30.84
N GLU A 281 -4.42 -23.49 30.28
CA GLU A 281 -5.73 -23.58 30.96
C GLU A 281 -6.87 -24.29 30.22
N ALA A 282 -6.91 -24.30 28.89
CA ALA A 282 -8.04 -24.88 28.15
C ALA A 282 -7.58 -25.95 27.16
N ILE A 283 -8.12 -27.17 27.30
CA ILE A 283 -7.97 -28.21 26.28
C ILE A 283 -8.70 -27.82 24.99
N PHE A 284 -8.35 -28.42 23.86
CA PHE A 284 -8.93 -28.08 22.55
C PHE A 284 -10.47 -28.07 22.54
N GLU A 285 -11.10 -29.05 23.18
CA GLU A 285 -12.57 -29.12 23.29
C GLU A 285 -13.17 -27.91 24.03
N GLU A 286 -12.48 -27.41 25.06
CA GLU A 286 -12.89 -26.19 25.77
C GLU A 286 -12.71 -24.96 24.89
N LYS A 287 -11.60 -24.86 24.13
CA LYS A 287 -11.40 -23.78 23.16
C LYS A 287 -12.48 -23.79 22.07
N GLN A 288 -12.92 -24.96 21.60
CA GLN A 288 -14.04 -25.09 20.66
C GLN A 288 -15.36 -24.59 21.27
N LYS A 289 -15.65 -24.93 22.53
CA LYS A 289 -16.81 -24.41 23.27
C LYS A 289 -16.75 -22.90 23.41
N ILE A 290 -15.59 -22.34 23.77
CA ILE A 290 -15.36 -20.90 23.85
C ILE A 290 -15.63 -20.22 22.51
N MET A 291 -15.05 -20.72 21.40
CA MET A 291 -15.28 -20.17 20.07
C MET A 291 -16.77 -20.15 19.70
N LYS A 292 -17.49 -21.24 19.98
CA LYS A 292 -18.94 -21.31 19.74
C LYS A 292 -19.71 -20.25 20.55
N THR A 293 -19.43 -20.12 21.84
CA THR A 293 -20.05 -19.10 22.70
C THR A 293 -19.77 -17.68 22.20
N LEU A 294 -18.55 -17.40 21.74
CA LEU A 294 -18.18 -16.08 21.19
C LEU A 294 -18.89 -15.79 19.86
N ILE A 295 -19.05 -16.80 18.98
CA ILE A 295 -19.85 -16.67 17.75
C ILE A 295 -21.31 -16.34 18.08
N GLU A 296 -21.93 -17.10 18.98
CA GLU A 296 -23.33 -16.88 19.40
C GLU A 296 -23.51 -15.48 20.03
N ASN A 297 -22.54 -15.03 20.83
CA ASN A 297 -22.56 -13.68 21.40
C ASN A 297 -22.51 -12.61 20.31
N ALA A 298 -21.62 -12.74 19.33
CA ALA A 298 -21.48 -11.78 18.24
C ALA A 298 -22.74 -11.74 17.36
N GLU A 299 -23.35 -12.90 17.09
CA GLU A 299 -24.62 -12.98 16.38
C GLU A 299 -25.73 -12.24 17.12
N ASN A 300 -25.84 -12.42 18.44
CA ASN A 300 -26.87 -11.77 19.25
C ASN A 300 -26.68 -10.24 19.39
N LYS A 301 -25.44 -9.74 19.37
CA LYS A 301 -25.16 -8.30 19.38
C LYS A 301 -25.58 -7.61 18.08
N ASN A 302 -25.56 -8.29 16.94
CA ASN A 302 -25.91 -7.72 15.63
C ASN A 302 -27.40 -7.39 15.42
N TYR A 303 -28.27 -7.88 16.30
CA TYR A 303 -29.71 -7.66 16.22
C TYR A 303 -30.24 -6.54 17.14
N ARG A 304 -29.34 -5.72 17.71
CA ARG A 304 -29.70 -4.48 18.43
C ARG A 304 -29.18 -3.26 17.66
#